data_AF-A0A816HIY9-F1
#
_entry.id   AF-A0A816HIY9-F1
#
_cell.length_a   1.000
_cell.length_b   1.000
_cell.length_c   1.000
_cell.angle_alpha   90.00
_cell.angle_beta   90.00
_cell.angle_gamma   90.00
#
_symmetry.space_group_name_H-M   'P 1'
#
loop_
_entity.id
_entity.type
_entity.pdbx_description
1 polymer ?
#
loop_
_entity_poly.entity_id
_entity_poly.type
_entity_poly.pdbx_seq_one_letter_code
_entity_poly.pdbx_strand_id
1 'polypeptide(L)'
;FYVAEKFYEKFKGWSVCYHGTRFAYGLSILLSGLKPAIDTAHGDGIYASPSIIYTAHPRYSEIKKIESETESTFFKGGKYVQFVLQCRVHPDNIKKIGQETIKTYDTVIDPNFDNAVIEWLIDAQDKPIMDFNDPNSTIVCTGLMVRVTDNHPGVLPDSQWWYHTFLTEHPQMLQSIQLHELQEKIENEETCNIIFS
;
A
#
# COMPACT_ATOMS: atom_id res chain seq x y z
N PHE A 1 17.22 -11.10 9.50
CA PHE A 1 17.83 -10.37 8.36
C PHE A 1 18.51 -11.35 7.41
N TYR A 2 17.99 -11.49 6.19
CA TYR A 2 18.62 -12.29 5.14
C TYR A 2 19.84 -11.54 4.59
N VAL A 3 21.04 -12.02 4.89
CA VAL A 3 22.29 -11.46 4.36
C VAL A 3 22.36 -11.74 2.85
N ALA A 4 22.75 -10.72 2.08
CA ALA A 4 22.47 -10.54 0.65
C ALA A 4 22.92 -11.67 -0.29
N GLU A 5 23.90 -12.50 0.09
CA GLU A 5 24.55 -13.43 -0.84
C GLU A 5 23.64 -14.54 -1.38
N LYS A 6 22.52 -14.83 -0.71
CA LYS A 6 21.56 -15.87 -1.13
C LYS A 6 20.13 -15.38 -1.31
N PHE A 7 19.91 -14.06 -1.34
CA PHE A 7 18.57 -13.50 -1.42
C PHE A 7 17.85 -13.97 -2.70
N TYR A 8 18.52 -13.85 -3.85
CA TYR A 8 17.94 -14.25 -5.13
C TYR A 8 17.64 -15.75 -5.19
N GLU A 9 18.56 -16.59 -4.72
CA GLU A 9 18.37 -18.04 -4.69
C GLU A 9 17.20 -18.44 -3.79
N LYS A 10 17.11 -17.85 -2.59
CA LYS A 10 16.04 -18.14 -1.63
C LYS A 10 14.66 -17.77 -2.16
N PHE A 11 14.54 -16.59 -2.78
CA PHE A 11 13.26 -16.05 -3.22
C PHE A 11 13.02 -16.20 -4.73
N LYS A 12 13.77 -17.09 -5.39
CA LYS A 12 13.58 -17.37 -6.82
C LYS A 12 12.16 -17.89 -7.06
N GLY A 13 11.45 -17.25 -7.99
CA GLY A 13 10.07 -17.60 -8.32
C GLY A 13 9.01 -17.05 -7.36
N TRP A 14 9.40 -16.36 -6.29
CA TRP A 14 8.45 -15.68 -5.41
C TRP A 14 7.94 -14.40 -6.07
N SER A 15 6.64 -14.19 -5.97
CA SER A 15 5.96 -13.01 -6.51
C SER A 15 6.23 -11.79 -5.64
N VAL A 16 6.40 -10.63 -6.26
CA VAL A 16 6.44 -9.34 -5.56
C VAL A 16 5.01 -8.85 -5.35
N CYS A 17 4.72 -8.37 -4.15
CA CYS A 17 3.46 -7.73 -3.82
C CYS A 17 3.70 -6.57 -2.84
N TYR A 18 2.65 -5.80 -2.60
CA TYR A 18 2.69 -4.62 -1.75
C TYR A 18 1.59 -4.71 -0.69
N HIS A 19 1.90 -4.23 0.51
CA HIS A 19 0.95 -4.14 1.61
C HIS A 19 0.93 -2.71 2.15
N GLY A 20 -0.25 -2.09 2.08
CA GLY A 20 -0.50 -0.77 2.62
C GLY A 20 -0.75 -0.86 4.11
N THR A 21 -0.29 0.12 4.88
CA THR A 21 -0.62 0.21 6.30
C THR A 21 -0.64 1.66 6.78
N ARG A 22 -1.04 1.84 8.04
CA ARG A 22 -0.94 3.14 8.73
C ARG A 22 0.46 3.33 9.31
N PHE A 23 0.91 4.56 9.43
CA PHE A 23 2.21 4.91 10.00
C PHE A 23 2.38 4.35 11.42
N ALA A 24 1.32 4.40 12.22
CA ALA A 24 1.32 3.89 13.59
C ALA A 24 1.64 2.38 13.68
N TYR A 25 1.40 1.61 12.61
CA TYR A 25 1.63 0.16 12.59
C TYR A 25 2.89 -0.24 11.82
N GLY A 26 3.44 0.64 10.96
CA GLY A 26 4.57 0.31 10.08
C GLY A 26 5.75 -0.30 10.84
N LEU A 27 6.20 0.33 11.93
CA LEU A 27 7.31 -0.20 12.72
C LEU A 27 6.97 -1.55 13.39
N SER A 28 5.76 -1.71 13.95
CA SER A 28 5.34 -2.98 14.55
C SER A 28 5.30 -4.11 13.52
N ILE A 29 4.85 -3.84 12.30
CA ILE A 29 4.81 -4.84 11.22
C ILE A 29 6.23 -5.21 10.78
N LEU A 30 7.12 -4.22 10.65
CA LEU A 30 8.52 -4.49 10.28
C LEU A 30 9.26 -5.33 11.33
N LEU A 31 8.96 -5.12 12.62
CA LEU A 31 9.63 -5.82 13.72
C LEU A 31 9.02 -7.19 14.02
N SER A 32 7.69 -7.31 13.91
CA SER A 32 6.95 -8.49 14.37
C SER A 32 6.35 -9.33 13.23
N GLY A 33 6.21 -8.78 12.02
CA GLY A 33 5.52 -9.41 10.90
C GLY A 33 4.07 -8.96 10.72
N LEU A 34 3.35 -9.62 9.81
CA LEU A 34 1.97 -9.25 9.45
C LEU A 34 0.95 -10.02 10.29
N LYS A 35 0.01 -9.29 10.89
CA LYS A 35 -1.16 -9.90 11.52
C LYS A 35 -2.25 -10.14 10.47
N PRO A 36 -2.83 -11.35 10.37
CA PRO A 36 -3.94 -11.61 9.46
C PRO A 36 -5.17 -10.77 9.79
N ALA A 37 -5.85 -10.33 8.73
CA ALA A 37 -7.18 -9.77 8.84
C ALA A 37 -8.18 -10.90 9.12
N ILE A 38 -9.22 -10.57 9.89
CA ILE A 38 -10.29 -11.51 10.32
C ILE A 38 -11.62 -10.94 9.82
N ASP A 39 -12.50 -11.78 9.30
CA ASP A 39 -13.87 -11.44 8.86
C ASP A 39 -13.93 -10.33 7.78
N THR A 40 -13.10 -10.46 6.74
CA THR A 40 -12.95 -9.46 5.67
C THR A 40 -13.51 -9.94 4.32
N ALA A 41 -13.53 -9.06 3.30
CA ALA A 41 -14.22 -9.24 2.03
C ALA A 41 -13.89 -10.53 1.26
N HIS A 42 -12.70 -11.10 1.47
CA HIS A 42 -12.24 -12.34 0.85
C HIS A 42 -11.95 -13.46 1.85
N GLY A 43 -12.28 -13.26 3.13
CA GLY A 43 -11.98 -14.16 4.23
C GLY A 43 -10.66 -13.84 4.92
N ASP A 44 -10.26 -14.73 5.82
CA ASP A 44 -9.10 -14.50 6.70
C ASP A 44 -7.78 -14.72 5.97
N GLY A 45 -6.80 -13.85 6.25
CA GLY A 45 -5.45 -13.91 5.68
C GLY A 45 -4.74 -12.55 5.64
N ILE A 46 -3.61 -12.52 4.93
CA ILE A 46 -2.90 -11.26 4.64
C ILE A 46 -3.37 -10.72 3.30
N TYR A 47 -3.81 -9.47 3.26
CA TYR A 47 -4.18 -8.79 2.02
C TYR A 47 -2.96 -8.08 1.43
N ALA A 48 -2.72 -8.30 0.14
CA ALA A 48 -1.66 -7.64 -0.61
C ALA A 48 -2.11 -7.41 -2.05
N SER A 49 -1.31 -6.69 -2.83
CA SER A 49 -1.57 -6.46 -4.25
C SER A 49 -0.27 -6.49 -5.05
N PRO A 50 -0.25 -6.96 -6.30
CA PRO A 50 0.91 -6.77 -7.17
C PRO A 50 1.06 -5.31 -7.61
N SER A 51 0.02 -4.47 -7.46
CA SER A 51 0.04 -3.06 -7.82
C SER A 51 0.41 -2.19 -6.62
N ILE A 52 1.52 -1.46 -6.76
CA ILE A 52 1.90 -0.42 -5.81
C ILE A 52 0.93 0.77 -5.88
N ILE A 53 0.39 1.07 -7.07
CA ILE A 53 -0.55 2.17 -7.31
C ILE A 53 -1.86 1.91 -6.54
N TYR A 54 -2.41 0.70 -6.66
CA TYR A 54 -3.59 0.28 -5.88
C TYR A 54 -3.34 0.37 -4.38
N THR A 55 -2.21 -0.18 -3.94
CA THR A 55 -1.84 -0.23 -2.53
C THR A 55 -1.60 1.16 -1.93
N ALA A 56 -1.20 2.13 -2.75
CA ALA A 56 -1.02 3.51 -2.33
C ALA A 56 -2.33 4.26 -2.09
N HIS A 57 -3.50 3.67 -2.38
CA HIS A 57 -4.78 4.29 -2.06
C HIS A 57 -4.91 4.54 -0.55
N PRO A 58 -5.48 5.67 -0.09
CA PRO A 58 -5.39 6.04 1.32
C PRO A 58 -6.24 5.17 2.27
N ARG A 59 -7.14 4.36 1.71
CA ARG A 59 -7.80 3.25 2.44
C ARG A 59 -6.79 2.23 2.98
N TYR A 60 -5.71 2.01 2.23
CA TYR A 60 -4.70 0.99 2.53
C TYR A 60 -3.41 1.60 3.08
N SER A 61 -2.93 2.69 2.48
CA SER A 61 -1.68 3.35 2.88
C SER A 61 -1.94 4.77 3.36
N GLU A 62 -1.70 5.03 4.64
CA GLU A 62 -1.93 6.36 5.22
C GLU A 62 -1.08 7.44 4.53
N ILE A 63 -1.69 8.59 4.24
CA ILE A 63 -0.96 9.79 3.83
C ILE A 63 -0.71 10.62 5.09
N LYS A 64 0.54 11.00 5.33
CA LYS A 64 0.90 11.85 6.46
C LYS A 64 1.47 13.18 5.98
N LYS A 65 0.93 14.27 6.48
CA LYS A 65 1.51 15.61 6.28
C LYS A 65 2.80 15.71 7.08
N ILE A 66 3.85 16.23 6.46
CA ILE A 66 5.13 16.53 7.09
C ILE A 66 4.96 17.86 7.82
N GLU A 67 5.33 17.92 9.09
CA GLU A 67 5.22 19.16 9.86
C GLU A 67 6.33 20.13 9.44
N SER A 68 6.02 21.42 9.31
CA SER A 68 6.92 22.44 8.75
C SER A 68 8.28 22.52 9.42
N GLU A 69 8.37 22.25 10.73
CA GLU A 69 9.64 22.19 11.47
C GLU A 69 10.54 21.05 10.97
N THR A 70 9.93 19.92 10.58
CA THR A 70 10.60 18.70 10.07
C THR A 70 10.86 18.72 8.56
N GLU A 71 10.13 19.54 7.80
CA GLU A 71 10.35 19.71 6.34
C GLU A 71 11.77 20.20 6.04
N SER A 72 12.36 20.99 6.96
CA SER A 72 13.68 21.60 6.76
C SER A 72 14.85 20.64 6.93
N THR A 73 14.67 19.51 7.63
CA THR A 73 15.80 18.65 8.06
C THR A 73 15.99 17.39 7.21
N PHE A 74 14.92 16.72 6.79
CA PHE A 74 15.02 15.42 6.10
C PHE A 74 14.53 15.43 4.66
N PHE A 75 13.42 16.12 4.37
CA PHE A 75 12.78 16.11 3.07
C PHE A 75 12.53 17.53 2.58
N LYS A 76 13.60 18.23 2.19
CA LYS A 76 13.51 19.63 1.74
C LYS A 76 12.50 19.78 0.60
N GLY A 77 11.43 20.53 0.85
CA GLY A 77 10.35 20.78 -0.11
C GLY A 77 9.24 19.71 -0.14
N GLY A 78 9.39 18.62 0.62
CA GLY A 78 8.34 17.62 0.81
C GLY A 78 7.31 18.08 1.85
N LYS A 79 6.02 17.92 1.52
CA LYS A 79 4.89 18.25 2.40
C LYS A 79 4.07 17.03 2.83
N TYR A 80 4.11 15.95 2.05
CA TYR A 80 3.39 14.71 2.37
C TYR A 80 4.32 13.52 2.20
N VAL A 81 4.16 12.53 3.06
CA VAL A 81 4.86 11.24 2.99
C VAL A 81 3.84 10.11 3.05
N GLN A 82 4.11 9.07 2.28
CA GLN A 82 3.33 7.84 2.27
C GLN A 82 4.29 6.67 2.06
N PHE A 83 3.96 5.50 2.64
CA PHE A 83 4.74 4.30 2.39
C PHE A 83 3.86 3.05 2.24
N VAL A 84 4.41 2.07 1.53
CA VAL A 84 3.91 0.69 1.50
C VAL A 84 5.05 -0.27 1.78
N LEU A 85 4.71 -1.45 2.29
CA LEU A 85 5.68 -2.53 2.44
C LEU A 85 5.78 -3.26 1.11
N GLN A 86 7.00 -3.40 0.57
CA GLN A 86 7.26 -4.34 -0.51
C GLN A 86 7.51 -5.71 0.11
N CYS A 87 6.75 -6.69 -0.32
CA CYS A 87 6.83 -8.06 0.14
C CYS A 87 7.17 -9.00 -1.02
N ARG A 88 7.67 -10.18 -0.67
CA ARG A 88 7.69 -11.35 -1.55
C ARG A 88 6.85 -12.46 -0.94
N VAL A 89 6.05 -13.11 -1.76
CA VAL A 89 5.18 -14.23 -1.36
C VAL A 89 5.48 -15.47 -2.18
N HIS A 90 5.47 -16.63 -1.52
CA HIS A 90 5.55 -17.91 -2.20
C HIS A 90 4.27 -18.14 -3.02
N PRO A 91 4.36 -18.49 -4.32
CA PRO A 91 3.17 -18.56 -5.19
C PRO A 91 2.10 -19.54 -4.67
N ASP A 92 2.51 -20.67 -4.10
CA ASP A 92 1.59 -21.68 -3.56
C ASP A 92 0.81 -21.22 -2.31
N ASN A 93 1.15 -20.06 -1.75
CA ASN A 93 0.48 -19.50 -0.57
C ASN A 93 -0.48 -18.36 -0.90
N ILE A 94 -0.68 -18.05 -2.18
CA ILE A 94 -1.73 -17.13 -2.62
C ILE A 94 -3.04 -17.93 -2.65
N LYS A 95 -3.84 -17.77 -1.59
CA LYS A 95 -5.13 -18.48 -1.39
C LYS A 95 -6.18 -18.03 -2.40
N LYS A 96 -6.20 -16.73 -2.73
CA LYS A 96 -7.15 -16.15 -3.66
C LYS A 96 -6.54 -14.95 -4.38
N ILE A 97 -6.87 -14.84 -5.65
CA ILE A 97 -6.68 -13.65 -6.47
C ILE A 97 -8.09 -13.17 -6.85
N GLY A 98 -8.36 -11.89 -6.69
CA GLY A 98 -9.70 -11.35 -6.90
C GLY A 98 -9.72 -9.89 -7.31
N GLN A 99 -10.95 -9.45 -7.59
CA GLN A 99 -11.30 -8.08 -7.94
C GLN A 99 -11.09 -7.14 -6.75
N GLU A 100 -10.75 -5.88 -7.02
CA GLU A 100 -10.64 -4.83 -6.00
C GLU A 100 -11.87 -4.73 -5.08
N THR A 101 -11.62 -4.53 -3.79
CA THR A 101 -12.68 -4.32 -2.79
C THR A 101 -13.23 -2.88 -2.83
N ILE A 102 -12.49 -1.93 -3.42
CA ILE A 102 -12.88 -0.50 -3.52
C ILE A 102 -13.97 -0.26 -4.58
N LYS A 103 -14.25 -1.24 -5.46
CA LYS A 103 -15.29 -1.17 -6.48
C LYS A 103 -15.19 0.08 -7.36
N THR A 104 -14.07 0.24 -8.05
CA THR A 104 -13.80 1.44 -8.87
C THR A 104 -14.57 1.45 -10.20
N TYR A 105 -15.53 0.52 -10.37
CA TYR A 105 -16.35 0.31 -11.56
C TYR A 105 -15.49 0.27 -12.84
N ASP A 106 -15.72 1.20 -13.76
CA ASP A 106 -15.06 1.24 -15.08
C ASP A 106 -13.69 1.94 -15.06
N THR A 107 -13.19 2.32 -13.89
CA THR A 107 -11.90 3.02 -13.76
C THR A 107 -10.75 2.02 -13.71
N VAL A 108 -9.83 2.12 -14.66
CA VAL A 108 -8.55 1.39 -14.62
C VAL A 108 -7.68 1.95 -13.50
N ILE A 109 -7.32 1.11 -12.54
CA ILE A 109 -6.52 1.49 -11.36
C ILE A 109 -5.04 1.56 -11.71
N ASP A 110 -4.52 0.49 -12.33
CA ASP A 110 -3.13 0.35 -12.72
C ASP A 110 -3.10 -0.28 -14.12
N PRO A 111 -2.51 0.38 -15.13
CA PRO A 111 -2.53 -0.13 -16.49
C PRO A 111 -1.80 -1.47 -16.67
N ASN A 112 -1.01 -1.91 -15.67
CA ASN A 112 -0.27 -3.16 -15.72
C ASN A 112 -1.07 -4.35 -15.15
N PHE A 113 -2.20 -4.11 -14.48
CA PHE A 113 -2.98 -5.15 -13.82
C PHE A 113 -4.46 -4.96 -14.08
N ASP A 114 -5.13 -6.05 -14.48
CA ASP A 114 -6.59 -6.05 -14.53
C ASP A 114 -7.14 -5.95 -13.11
N ASN A 115 -8.08 -5.03 -12.91
CA ASN A 115 -8.86 -4.82 -11.70
C ASN A 115 -9.38 -6.15 -11.12
N ALA A 116 -9.81 -7.10 -11.96
CA ALA A 116 -10.31 -8.41 -11.57
C ALA A 116 -9.28 -9.32 -10.87
N VAL A 117 -7.99 -8.99 -10.90
CA VAL A 117 -6.89 -9.79 -10.32
C VAL A 117 -5.93 -8.99 -9.44
N ILE A 118 -6.33 -7.78 -9.03
CA ILE A 118 -5.45 -6.83 -8.33
C ILE A 118 -5.37 -7.05 -6.81
N GLU A 119 -6.29 -7.81 -6.21
CA GLU A 119 -6.26 -8.13 -4.78
C GLU A 119 -5.88 -9.58 -4.53
N TRP A 120 -4.86 -9.78 -3.69
CA TRP A 120 -4.36 -11.09 -3.30
C TRP A 120 -4.63 -11.33 -1.83
N LEU A 121 -5.22 -12.49 -1.52
CA LEU A 121 -5.32 -13.04 -0.18
C LEU A 121 -4.26 -14.12 -0.01
N ILE A 122 -3.36 -13.91 0.95
CA ILE A 122 -2.27 -14.83 1.26
C ILE A 122 -2.68 -15.63 2.50
N ASP A 123 -2.48 -16.94 2.43
CA ASP A 123 -2.78 -17.85 3.52
C ASP A 123 -1.86 -17.61 4.73
N ALA A 124 -2.47 -17.35 5.88
CA ALA A 124 -1.77 -17.18 7.15
C ALA A 124 -1.39 -18.51 7.81
N GLN A 125 -1.84 -19.66 7.28
CA GLN A 125 -1.54 -20.99 7.81
C GLN A 125 -1.88 -21.12 9.31
N ASP A 126 -3.01 -20.54 9.71
CA ASP A 126 -3.48 -20.45 11.11
C ASP A 126 -2.51 -19.75 12.08
N LYS A 127 -1.48 -19.06 11.57
CA LYS A 127 -0.53 -18.29 12.40
C LYS A 127 -1.18 -16.97 12.83
N PRO A 128 -1.07 -16.57 14.11
CA PRO A 128 -1.58 -15.28 14.57
C PRO A 128 -0.77 -14.09 14.01
N ILE A 129 0.49 -14.34 13.63
CA ILE A 129 1.40 -13.38 13.03
C ILE A 129 2.29 -14.11 12.02
N MET A 130 2.46 -13.53 10.83
CA MET A 130 3.38 -13.94 9.80
C MET A 130 4.74 -13.25 10.02
N ASP A 131 5.58 -13.84 10.86
CA ASP A 131 6.91 -13.32 11.17
C ASP A 131 7.80 -13.32 9.91
N PHE A 132 8.35 -12.16 9.56
CA PHE A 132 9.24 -12.01 8.41
C PHE A 132 10.63 -12.64 8.63
N ASN A 133 11.00 -12.89 9.88
CA ASN A 133 12.27 -13.53 10.24
C ASN A 133 12.15 -15.06 10.32
N ASP A 134 10.95 -15.64 10.29
CA ASP A 134 10.76 -17.09 10.21
C ASP A 134 11.35 -17.60 8.88
N PRO A 135 12.33 -18.53 8.89
CA PRO A 135 12.92 -19.08 7.67
C PRO A 135 11.90 -19.79 6.78
N ASN A 136 10.80 -20.26 7.37
CA ASN A 136 9.67 -20.95 6.72
C ASN A 136 8.47 -20.02 6.51
N SER A 137 8.61 -18.71 6.73
CA SER A 137 7.54 -17.75 6.43
C SER A 137 7.21 -17.81 4.95
N THR A 138 5.93 -17.74 4.60
CA THR A 138 5.45 -17.80 3.22
C THR A 138 5.32 -16.42 2.58
N ILE A 139 5.50 -15.37 3.38
CA ILE A 139 5.60 -13.97 2.98
C ILE A 139 6.73 -13.31 3.77
N VAL A 140 7.54 -12.49 3.10
CA VAL A 140 8.59 -11.69 3.74
C VAL A 140 8.51 -10.25 3.28
N CYS A 141 8.76 -9.29 4.17
CA CYS A 141 8.99 -7.90 3.78
C CYS A 141 10.43 -7.76 3.28
N THR A 142 10.58 -7.24 2.06
CA THR A 142 11.88 -7.08 1.38
C THR A 142 12.26 -5.63 1.16
N GLY A 143 11.33 -4.70 1.39
CA GLY A 143 11.60 -3.28 1.25
C GLY A 143 10.49 -2.41 1.82
N LEU A 144 10.82 -1.14 2.00
CA LEU A 144 9.88 -0.08 2.30
C LEU A 144 9.88 0.86 1.10
N MET A 145 8.74 0.94 0.41
CA MET A 145 8.58 1.88 -0.70
C MET A 145 8.01 3.16 -0.11
N VAL A 146 8.79 4.24 -0.13
CA VAL A 146 8.40 5.54 0.41
C VAL A 146 8.28 6.52 -0.74
N ARG A 147 7.22 7.33 -0.75
CA ARG A 147 7.18 8.52 -1.59
C ARG A 147 6.98 9.76 -0.74
N VAL A 148 7.67 10.82 -1.14
CA VAL A 148 7.50 12.16 -0.57
C VAL A 148 7.09 13.11 -1.68
N THR A 149 6.07 13.92 -1.44
CA THR A 149 5.52 14.84 -2.42
C THR A 149 5.41 16.27 -1.90
N ASP A 150 5.53 17.25 -2.79
CA ASP A 150 5.40 18.69 -2.49
C ASP A 150 3.93 19.16 -2.37
N ASN A 151 2.99 18.28 -2.70
CA ASN A 151 1.55 18.50 -2.62
C ASN A 151 0.82 17.18 -2.28
N HIS A 152 -0.50 17.22 -2.08
CA HIS A 152 -1.27 16.03 -1.72
C HIS A 152 -1.11 14.94 -2.80
N PRO A 153 -0.69 13.71 -2.47
CA PRO A 153 -0.36 12.69 -3.49
C PRO A 153 -1.56 12.22 -4.31
N GLY A 154 -2.78 12.59 -3.92
CA GLY A 154 -4.00 12.37 -4.70
C GLY A 154 -4.09 13.17 -6.00
N VAL A 155 -3.29 14.24 -6.17
CA VAL A 155 -3.24 14.96 -7.46
C VAL A 155 -2.15 14.43 -8.41
N LEU A 156 -1.41 13.40 -8.02
CA LEU A 156 -0.52 12.69 -8.94
C LEU A 156 -1.35 12.01 -10.06
N PRO A 157 -0.85 11.94 -11.30
CA PRO A 157 -1.55 11.26 -12.40
C PRO A 157 -2.01 9.84 -12.04
N ASP A 158 -1.12 9.03 -11.45
CA ASP A 158 -1.42 7.64 -11.07
C ASP A 158 -2.39 7.51 -9.87
N SER A 159 -2.68 8.61 -9.19
CA SER A 159 -3.60 8.66 -8.06
C SER A 159 -4.97 9.26 -8.41
N GLN A 160 -5.18 9.74 -9.65
CA GLN A 160 -6.42 10.43 -10.03
C GLN A 160 -7.67 9.55 -9.85
N TRP A 161 -7.52 8.24 -10.01
CA TRP A 161 -8.61 7.27 -9.82
C TRP A 161 -9.18 7.27 -8.39
N TRP A 162 -8.41 7.73 -7.39
CA TRP A 162 -8.86 7.78 -6.00
C TRP A 162 -10.15 8.60 -5.86
N TYR A 163 -10.23 9.73 -6.57
CA TYR A 163 -11.40 10.61 -6.53
C TYR A 163 -12.69 9.91 -6.96
N HIS A 164 -12.62 9.10 -8.03
CA HIS A 164 -13.77 8.34 -8.52
C HIS A 164 -14.31 7.37 -7.47
N THR A 165 -13.43 6.74 -6.69
CA THR A 165 -13.82 5.80 -5.64
C THR A 165 -14.46 6.49 -4.43
N PHE A 166 -14.00 7.71 -4.12
CA PHE A 166 -14.52 8.49 -3.01
C PHE A 166 -15.95 8.99 -3.25
N LEU A 167 -16.30 9.29 -4.50
CA LEU A 167 -17.68 9.68 -4.84
C LEU A 167 -18.66 8.51 -4.74
N THR A 168 -18.17 7.27 -4.80
CA THR A 168 -19.00 6.06 -4.83
C THR A 168 -19.13 5.35 -3.47
N GLU A 169 -18.19 5.55 -2.53
CA GLU A 169 -18.21 4.92 -1.20
C GLU A 169 -18.67 5.86 -0.07
N HIS A 170 -19.19 5.28 1.03
CA HIS A 170 -19.73 6.02 2.18
C HIS A 170 -18.71 7.00 2.81
N PRO A 171 -19.02 8.31 2.96
CA PRO A 171 -18.09 9.35 3.45
C PRO A 171 -17.47 9.10 4.83
N GLN A 172 -18.02 8.17 5.61
CA GLN A 172 -17.69 7.97 7.02
C GLN A 172 -16.39 7.18 7.26
N MET A 173 -15.92 6.38 6.28
CA MET A 173 -14.71 5.55 6.45
C MET A 173 -13.40 6.28 6.13
N LEU A 174 -13.46 7.51 5.63
CA LEU A 174 -12.30 8.23 5.08
C LEU A 174 -12.00 9.53 5.83
N GLN A 175 -12.34 9.60 7.12
CA GLN A 175 -12.14 10.81 7.96
C GLN A 175 -10.69 11.34 7.98
N SER A 176 -9.71 10.54 7.55
CA SER A 176 -8.30 10.94 7.42
C SER A 176 -7.94 11.61 6.10
N ILE A 177 -8.75 11.46 5.05
CA ILE A 177 -8.55 12.19 3.79
C ILE A 177 -9.36 13.46 3.90
N GLN A 178 -8.68 14.60 3.85
CA GLN A 178 -9.37 15.88 3.67
C GLN A 178 -9.90 15.93 2.23
N LEU A 179 -10.99 15.22 1.95
CA LEU A 179 -11.57 15.09 0.60
C LEU A 179 -11.88 16.45 -0.02
N HIS A 180 -12.30 17.41 0.81
CA HIS A 180 -12.48 18.79 0.40
C HIS A 180 -11.16 19.44 -0.06
N GLU A 181 -10.06 19.23 0.68
CA GLU A 181 -8.73 19.71 0.29
C GLU A 181 -8.33 19.09 -1.05
N LEU A 182 -8.50 17.77 -1.22
CA LEU A 182 -8.15 17.12 -2.48
C LEU A 182 -9.01 17.62 -3.65
N GLN A 183 -10.32 17.78 -3.45
CA GLN A 183 -11.23 18.28 -4.48
C GLN A 183 -10.85 19.70 -4.90
N GLU A 184 -10.64 20.60 -3.94
CA GLU A 184 -10.21 21.98 -4.19
C GLU A 184 -8.90 22.02 -4.98
N LYS A 185 -7.94 21.16 -4.63
CA LYS A 185 -6.67 21.04 -5.36
C LYS A 185 -6.83 20.58 -6.80
N ILE A 186 -7.71 19.61 -7.04
CA ILE A 186 -8.03 19.12 -8.40
C ILE A 186 -8.73 20.22 -9.20
N GLU A 187 -9.72 20.90 -8.63
CA GLU A 187 -10.46 21.99 -9.27
C GLU A 187 -9.56 23.18 -9.61
N ASN A 188 -8.52 23.44 -8.81
CA ASN A 188 -7.52 24.48 -9.05
C ASN A 188 -6.38 24.04 -9.99
N GLU A 189 -6.47 22.85 -10.59
CA GLU A 189 -5.44 22.27 -11.47
C GLU A 189 -4.05 22.22 -10.81
N GLU A 190 -4.00 22.00 -9.48
CA GLU A 190 -2.74 21.93 -8.77
C GLU A 190 -1.91 20.70 -9.21
N THR A 191 -0.61 20.92 -9.40
CA THR A 191 0.34 19.84 -9.69
C THR A 191 0.96 19.27 -8.41
N CYS A 192 1.47 18.04 -8.52
CA CYS A 192 2.23 17.37 -7.46
C CYS A 192 3.46 16.70 -8.05
N ASN A 193 4.60 16.92 -7.42
CA ASN A 193 5.88 16.32 -7.79
C ASN A 193 6.31 15.34 -6.70
N ILE A 194 6.88 14.22 -7.13
CA ILE A 194 7.61 13.31 -6.25
C ILE A 194 8.98 13.93 -5.99
N ILE A 195 9.24 14.27 -4.74
CA ILE A 195 10.52 14.84 -4.27
C ILE A 195 11.50 13.72 -3.90
N PHE A 196 10.99 12.56 -3.49
CA PHE A 196 11.77 11.38 -3.14
C PHE A 196 10.96 10.11 -3.38
N SER A 197 11.57 9.10 -4.01
CA SER A 197 11.03 7.74 -4.22
C SER A 197 12.13 6.70 -4.31
#